data_AF-A0A5C6X2Q7-F1
#
_entry.id   AF-A0A5C6X2Q7-F1
#
_cell.length_a   1.000
_cell.length_b   1.000
_cell.length_c   1.000
_cell.angle_alpha   90.00
_cell.angle_beta   90.00
_cell.angle_gamma   90.00
#
_symmetry.space_group_name_H-M   'P 1'
#
loop_
_entity.id
_entity.type
_entity.pdbx_description
1 polymer ?
#
loop_
_entity_poly.entity_id
_entity_poly.type
_entity_poly.pdbx_seq_one_letter_code
_entity_poly.pdbx_strand_id
1 'polypeptide(L)'
;MAMDRAEVLQEVRRMRFEEIYERHRGQRLSALEAAQWLGVSERTFRRWRVRYEVEGAAGLLDRRLGKTSPHRVPADEVERIAALYNQRYTGWTVKHFHERAVEQHGLRHSYGWTKSVLQARALVRK
;
A
#
# COMPACT_ATOMS: atom_id res chain seq x y z
N MET A 1 15.57 -8.61 9.28
CA MET A 1 14.72 -8.10 8.17
C MET A 1 14.22 -6.72 8.60
N ALA A 2 14.47 -5.67 7.82
CA ALA A 2 13.92 -4.35 8.13
C ALA A 2 12.41 -4.35 7.84
N MET A 3 11.59 -3.89 8.80
CA MET A 3 10.13 -3.82 8.63
C MET A 3 9.76 -2.78 7.56
N ASP A 4 8.76 -3.08 6.74
CA ASP A 4 8.23 -2.11 5.79
C ASP A 4 7.51 -0.96 6.54
N ARG A 5 7.49 0.23 5.95
CA ARG A 5 6.80 1.41 6.50
C ARG A 5 5.35 1.10 6.86
N ALA A 6 4.66 0.30 6.04
CA ALA A 6 3.27 -0.05 6.29
C ALA A 6 3.11 -0.95 7.53
N GLU A 7 4.06 -1.86 7.77
CA GLU A 7 4.10 -2.71 8.97
C GLU A 7 4.39 -1.87 10.22
N VAL A 8 5.35 -0.95 10.15
CA VAL A 8 5.66 -0.01 11.24
C VAL A 8 4.43 0.84 11.59
N LEU A 9 3.73 1.37 10.59
CA LEU A 9 2.51 2.15 10.83
C LEU A 9 1.39 1.33 11.45
N GLN A 10 1.26 0.05 11.08
CA GLN A 10 0.33 -0.87 11.73
C GLN A 10 0.67 -1.09 13.20
N GLU A 11 1.94 -1.34 13.49
CA GLU A 11 2.45 -1.55 14.84
C GLU A 11 2.16 -0.33 15.72
N VAL A 12 2.49 0.88 15.23
CA VAL A 12 2.18 2.14 15.93
C VAL A 12 0.69 2.29 16.18
N ARG A 13 -0.14 1.97 15.18
CA ARG A 13 -1.60 2.03 15.33
C ARG A 13 -2.12 1.04 16.39
N ARG A 14 -1.58 -0.19 16.42
CA ARG A 14 -1.92 -1.19 17.43
C ARG A 14 -1.57 -0.69 18.83
N MET A 15 -0.31 -0.29 19.05
CA MET A 15 0.16 0.19 20.36
C MET A 15 -0.68 1.37 20.87
N ARG A 16 -0.94 2.37 20.01
CA ARG A 16 -1.76 3.53 20.37
C ARG A 16 -3.20 3.14 20.68
N PHE A 17 -3.77 2.21 19.93
CA PHE A 17 -5.13 1.74 20.19
C PHE A 17 -5.22 1.03 21.53
N GLU A 18 -4.31 0.10 21.82
CA GLU A 18 -4.29 -0.67 23.07
C GLU A 18 -4.18 0.25 24.29
N GLU A 19 -3.27 1.22 24.26
CA GLU A 19 -3.11 2.22 25.33
C GLU A 19 -4.42 2.99 25.60
N ILE A 20 -5.04 3.51 24.55
CA ILE A 20 -6.27 4.31 24.66
C ILE A 20 -7.48 3.43 25.03
N TYR A 21 -7.53 2.20 24.51
CA TYR A 21 -8.58 1.24 24.82
C TYR A 21 -8.55 0.87 26.31
N GLU A 22 -7.40 0.64 26.91
CA GLU A 22 -7.30 0.34 28.35
C GLU A 22 -7.79 1.50 29.22
N ARG A 23 -7.49 2.76 28.83
CA ARG A 23 -8.03 3.95 29.50
C ARG A 23 -9.56 4.05 29.35
N HIS A 24 -10.09 3.77 28.16
CA HIS A 24 -11.54 3.73 27.92
C HIS A 24 -12.23 2.62 28.72
N ARG A 25 -11.65 1.42 28.74
CA ARG A 25 -12.14 0.25 29.48
C ARG A 25 -12.16 0.51 30.99
N GLY A 26 -11.15 1.21 31.50
CA GLY A 26 -11.11 1.68 32.89
C GLY A 26 -12.01 2.90 33.19
N GLN A 27 -12.92 3.27 32.28
CA GLN A 27 -13.82 4.42 32.39
C GLN A 27 -13.13 5.78 32.58
N ARG A 28 -11.83 5.88 32.24
CA ARG A 28 -11.07 7.14 32.30
C ARG A 28 -11.24 8.00 31.06
N LEU A 29 -11.76 7.42 29.98
CA LEU A 29 -12.09 8.11 28.74
C LEU A 29 -13.46 7.64 28.25
N SER A 30 -14.30 8.58 27.81
CA SER A 30 -15.47 8.28 26.99
C SER A 30 -15.04 7.73 25.62
N ALA A 31 -15.99 7.13 24.89
CA ALA A 31 -15.72 6.66 23.53
C ALA A 31 -15.35 7.81 22.57
N LEU A 32 -15.91 9.00 22.79
CA LEU A 32 -15.61 10.20 22.01
C LEU A 32 -14.18 10.68 22.28
N GLU A 33 -13.77 10.81 23.54
CA GLU A 33 -12.42 11.24 23.90
C GLU A 33 -11.38 10.23 23.41
N ALA A 34 -11.62 8.93 23.58
CA ALA A 34 -10.76 7.87 23.06
C ALA A 34 -10.55 8.00 21.54
N ALA A 35 -11.63 8.31 20.80
CA ALA A 35 -11.54 8.52 19.35
C ALA A 35 -10.72 9.78 19.00
N GLN A 36 -10.88 10.87 19.75
CA GLN A 36 -10.10 12.10 19.57
C GLN A 36 -8.60 11.86 19.80
N TRP A 37 -8.21 11.13 20.87
CA TRP A 37 -6.82 10.76 21.14
C TRP A 37 -6.18 9.91 20.02
N LEU A 38 -7.01 9.12 19.32
CA LEU A 38 -6.60 8.30 18.19
C LEU A 38 -6.68 9.04 16.84
N GLY A 39 -7.20 10.26 16.81
CA GLY A 39 -7.39 11.03 15.57
C GLY A 39 -8.42 10.43 14.62
N VAL A 40 -9.44 9.73 15.15
CA VAL A 40 -10.51 9.09 14.36
C VAL A 40 -11.90 9.51 14.84
N SER A 41 -12.93 9.19 14.07
CA SER A 41 -14.32 9.38 14.51
C SER A 41 -14.72 8.38 15.60
N GLU A 42 -15.67 8.77 16.46
CA GLU A 42 -16.21 7.90 17.50
C GLU A 42 -16.77 6.58 16.94
N ARG A 43 -17.47 6.64 15.80
CA ARG A 43 -17.95 5.44 15.09
C ARG A 43 -16.81 4.49 14.74
N THR A 44 -15.68 5.01 14.30
CA THR A 44 -14.50 4.21 13.95
C THR A 44 -13.92 3.55 15.20
N PHE A 45 -13.76 4.31 16.29
CA PHE A 45 -13.30 3.77 17.56
C PHE A 45 -14.20 2.63 18.06
N ARG A 46 -15.53 2.83 18.09
CA ARG A 46 -16.48 1.79 18.51
C ARG A 46 -16.38 0.52 17.66
N ARG A 47 -16.20 0.65 16.34
CA ARG A 47 -15.99 -0.52 15.45
C ARG A 47 -14.67 -1.23 15.72
N TRP A 48 -13.61 -0.49 15.99
CA TRP A 48 -12.32 -1.08 16.35
C TRP A 48 -12.39 -1.79 17.68
N ARG A 49 -13.06 -1.18 18.67
CA ARG A 49 -13.34 -1.77 19.98
C ARG A 49 -14.02 -3.13 19.85
N VAL A 50 -15.16 -3.18 19.15
CA VAL A 50 -15.92 -4.45 18.98
C VAL A 50 -15.05 -5.52 18.30
N ARG A 51 -14.28 -5.18 17.27
CA ARG A 51 -13.37 -6.15 16.64
C ARG A 51 -12.24 -6.58 17.54
N TYR A 52 -11.68 -5.66 18.32
CA TYR A 52 -10.60 -5.96 19.26
C TYR A 52 -11.10 -6.86 20.41
N GLU A 53 -12.33 -6.66 20.88
CA GLU A 53 -12.94 -7.51 21.90
C GLU A 53 -13.16 -8.96 21.41
N VAL A 54 -13.41 -9.16 20.12
CA VAL A 54 -13.63 -10.49 19.52
C VAL A 54 -12.32 -11.14 19.03
N GLU A 55 -11.48 -10.38 18.34
CA GLU A 55 -10.31 -10.90 17.60
C GLU A 55 -8.96 -10.48 18.24
N GLY A 56 -8.97 -9.71 19.33
CA GLY A 56 -7.77 -9.10 19.91
C GLY A 56 -7.06 -8.15 18.94
N ALA A 57 -5.73 -8.09 19.04
CA ALA A 57 -4.88 -7.30 18.15
C ALA A 57 -5.10 -7.61 16.65
N ALA A 58 -5.45 -8.86 16.31
CA ALA A 58 -5.71 -9.27 14.93
C ALA A 58 -6.89 -8.50 14.31
N GLY A 59 -7.87 -8.09 15.12
CA GLY A 59 -9.02 -7.29 14.69
C GLY A 59 -8.67 -5.86 14.25
N LEU A 60 -7.48 -5.37 14.59
CA LEU A 60 -6.99 -4.05 14.19
C LEU A 60 -6.15 -4.08 12.91
N LEU A 61 -5.62 -5.24 12.54
CA LEU A 61 -4.74 -5.41 11.38
C LEU A 61 -5.44 -4.98 10.09
N ASP A 62 -4.68 -4.30 9.24
CA ASP A 62 -5.09 -4.08 7.86
C ASP A 62 -4.83 -5.37 7.09
N ARG A 63 -5.93 -6.09 6.81
CA ARG A 63 -5.92 -7.40 6.16
C ARG A 63 -5.41 -7.35 4.71
N ARG A 64 -5.12 -6.17 4.16
CA ARG A 64 -4.49 -5.98 2.85
C ARG A 64 -2.96 -6.05 2.91
N LEU A 65 -2.37 -5.76 4.08
CA LEU A 65 -0.92 -5.79 4.23
C LEU A 65 -0.38 -7.21 4.06
N GLY A 66 0.79 -7.31 3.43
CA GLY A 66 1.41 -8.59 3.07
C GLY A 66 0.73 -9.33 1.91
N LYS A 67 -0.42 -8.85 1.40
CA LYS A 67 -1.10 -9.47 0.25
C LYS A 67 -0.76 -8.76 -1.04
N THR A 68 -0.37 -9.54 -2.05
CA THR A 68 -0.24 -9.02 -3.41
C THR A 68 -1.63 -8.67 -3.95
N SER A 69 -1.77 -7.50 -4.56
CA SER A 69 -3.02 -7.10 -5.22
C SER A 69 -3.38 -8.09 -6.33
N PRO A 70 -4.64 -8.55 -6.44
CA PRO A 70 -5.07 -9.41 -7.54
C PRO A 70 -4.96 -8.71 -8.91
N HIS A 71 -4.89 -7.37 -8.94
CA HIS A 71 -4.71 -6.57 -10.15
C HIS A 71 -3.24 -6.24 -10.43
N ARG A 72 -2.30 -6.75 -9.63
CA ARG A 72 -0.87 -6.52 -9.89
C ARG A 72 -0.49 -7.19 -11.20
N VAL A 73 0.13 -6.42 -12.09
CA VAL A 73 0.66 -6.96 -13.35
C VAL A 73 1.71 -8.03 -13.04
N PRO A 74 1.68 -9.19 -13.71
CA PRO A 74 2.65 -10.26 -13.51
C PRO A 74 4.10 -9.80 -13.61
N ALA A 75 4.98 -10.40 -12.80
CA ALA A 75 6.38 -9.97 -12.68
C ALA A 75 7.17 -10.19 -13.99
N ASP A 76 6.87 -11.26 -14.71
CA ASP A 76 7.41 -11.57 -16.03
C ASP A 76 7.08 -10.47 -17.05
N GLU A 77 5.86 -9.93 -17.06
CA GLU A 77 5.49 -8.82 -17.95
C GLU A 77 6.23 -7.52 -17.58
N VAL A 78 6.43 -7.27 -16.28
CA VAL A 78 7.23 -6.14 -15.82
C VAL A 78 8.68 -6.26 -16.30
N GLU A 79 9.29 -7.45 -16.14
CA GLU A 79 10.66 -7.70 -16.61
C GLU A 79 10.78 -7.62 -18.14
N ARG A 80 9.79 -8.16 -18.87
CA ARG A 80 9.74 -8.11 -20.33
C ARG A 80 9.81 -6.68 -20.84
N ILE A 81 9.00 -5.78 -20.28
CA ILE A 81 8.93 -4.38 -20.70
C ILE A 81 10.19 -3.60 -20.30
N ALA A 82 10.71 -3.84 -19.10
CA ALA A 82 11.96 -3.22 -18.65
C ALA A 82 13.15 -3.64 -19.53
N ALA A 83 13.27 -4.94 -19.83
CA ALA A 83 14.30 -5.48 -20.71
C ALA A 83 14.18 -4.94 -22.14
N LEU A 84 12.96 -4.86 -22.67
CA LEU A 84 12.70 -4.30 -24.00
C LEU A 84 13.20 -2.85 -24.12
N TYR A 85 12.90 -2.02 -23.12
CA TYR A 85 13.41 -0.65 -23.09
C TYR A 85 14.94 -0.65 -23.06
N ASN A 86 15.54 -1.38 -22.11
CA ASN A 86 16.99 -1.37 -21.90
C ASN A 86 17.79 -1.90 -23.10
N GLN A 87 17.27 -2.88 -23.83
CA GLN A 87 17.96 -3.52 -24.94
C GLN A 87 17.79 -2.78 -26.27
N ARG A 88 16.67 -2.08 -26.48
CA ARG A 88 16.30 -1.57 -27.81
C ARG A 88 15.93 -0.09 -27.87
N TYR A 89 15.51 0.49 -26.74
CA TYR A 89 14.94 1.84 -26.71
C TYR A 89 15.55 2.73 -25.61
N THR A 90 16.76 2.39 -25.15
CA THR A 90 17.48 3.19 -24.15
C THR A 90 17.65 4.62 -24.64
N GLY A 91 17.30 5.57 -23.75
CA GLY A 91 17.35 7.01 -24.04
C GLY A 91 16.09 7.57 -24.72
N TRP A 92 15.12 6.73 -25.08
CA TRP A 92 13.85 7.22 -25.62
C TRP A 92 12.99 7.88 -24.54
N THR A 93 12.12 8.80 -24.96
CA THR A 93 11.07 9.29 -24.06
C THR A 93 10.09 8.16 -23.75
N VAL A 94 9.52 8.17 -22.54
CA VAL A 94 8.53 7.16 -22.12
C VAL A 94 7.35 7.11 -23.08
N LYS A 95 6.94 8.28 -23.63
CA LYS A 95 5.83 8.38 -24.58
C LYS A 95 6.13 7.60 -25.87
N HIS A 96 7.25 7.90 -26.51
CA HIS A 96 7.62 7.24 -27.77
C HIS A 96 7.88 5.75 -27.56
N PHE A 97 8.48 5.37 -26.44
CA PHE A 97 8.62 3.96 -26.09
C PHE A 97 7.27 3.28 -25.92
N HIS A 98 6.33 3.90 -25.19
CA HIS A 98 5.01 3.32 -24.95
C HIS A 98 4.25 3.09 -26.25
N GLU A 99 4.17 4.10 -27.12
CA GLU A 99 3.53 4.00 -28.44
C GLU A 99 4.15 2.84 -29.25
N ARG A 100 5.48 2.81 -29.32
CA ARG A 100 6.22 1.75 -30.03
C ARG A 100 6.01 0.36 -29.42
N ALA A 101 5.94 0.26 -28.10
CA ALA A 101 5.74 -0.99 -27.38
C ALA A 101 4.32 -1.55 -27.60
N VAL A 102 3.31 -0.67 -27.67
CA VAL A 102 1.94 -1.06 -28.02
C VAL A 102 1.87 -1.55 -29.46
N GLU A 103 2.41 -0.78 -30.40
CA GLU A 103 2.35 -1.06 -31.84
C GLU A 103 3.12 -2.32 -32.24
N GLN A 104 4.35 -2.51 -31.72
CA GLN A 104 5.27 -3.54 -32.24
C GLN A 104 5.56 -4.67 -31.25
N HIS A 105 5.27 -4.51 -29.95
CA HIS A 105 5.65 -5.46 -28.91
C HIS A 105 4.47 -5.95 -28.06
N GLY A 106 3.24 -5.66 -28.50
CA GLY A 106 2.01 -6.18 -27.90
C GLY A 106 1.79 -5.73 -26.45
N LEU A 107 2.33 -4.59 -26.04
CA LEU A 107 2.05 -4.01 -24.72
C LEU A 107 0.56 -3.67 -24.61
N ARG A 108 -0.11 -4.20 -23.57
CA ARG A 108 -1.55 -3.98 -23.33
C ARG A 108 -1.84 -3.08 -22.12
N HIS A 109 -0.81 -2.72 -21.36
CA HIS A 109 -0.96 -1.91 -20.16
C HIS A 109 -0.87 -0.41 -20.49
N SER A 110 -1.42 0.42 -19.62
CA SER A 110 -1.52 1.86 -19.85
C SER A 110 -0.15 2.55 -19.87
N TYR A 111 -0.11 3.75 -20.45
CA TYR A 111 1.05 4.64 -20.40
C TYR A 111 1.54 4.87 -18.96
N GLY A 112 0.61 5.11 -18.03
CA GLY A 112 0.95 5.35 -16.61
C GLY A 112 1.64 4.14 -15.96
N TRP A 113 1.17 2.93 -16.27
CA TRP A 113 1.84 1.70 -15.82
C TRP A 113 3.25 1.59 -16.42
N THR A 114 3.38 1.83 -17.73
CA THR A 114 4.65 1.78 -18.46
C THR A 114 5.67 2.73 -17.84
N LYS A 115 5.27 3.99 -17.63
CA LYS A 115 6.08 5.01 -16.96
C LYS A 115 6.53 4.55 -15.58
N SER A 116 5.59 4.01 -14.79
CA SER A 116 5.87 3.55 -13.42
C SER A 116 6.88 2.41 -13.41
N VAL A 117 6.78 1.45 -14.34
CA VAL A 117 7.75 0.34 -14.48
C VAL A 117 9.15 0.88 -14.78
N LEU A 118 9.29 1.74 -15.79
CA LEU A 118 10.59 2.28 -16.17
C LEU A 118 11.23 3.12 -15.06
N GLN A 119 10.44 3.93 -14.35
CA GLN A 119 10.92 4.72 -13.21
C GLN A 119 11.31 3.85 -12.02
N ALA A 120 10.53 2.81 -11.71
CA ALA A 120 10.84 1.87 -10.64
C ALA A 120 12.15 1.09 -10.90
N ARG A 121 12.51 0.88 -12.17
CA ARG A 121 13.76 0.26 -12.59
C ARG A 121 14.91 1.25 -12.83
N ALA A 122 14.71 2.53 -12.49
CA ALA A 122 15.67 3.60 -12.74
C ALA A 122 16.12 3.73 -14.21
N LEU A 123 15.31 3.23 -15.17
CA LEU A 123 15.58 3.33 -16.61
C LEU A 123 15.24 4.72 -17.16
N VAL A 124 14.38 5.45 -16.45
CA VAL A 124 14.01 6.84 -16.75
C VAL A 124 13.88 7.61 -15.43
N ARG A 125 14.21 8.90 -15.44
CA ARG A 125 14.06 9.79 -14.30
C ARG A 125 12.60 9.92 -13.85
N LYS A 126 12.40 10.12 -12.54
CA LYS A 126 11.09 10.42 -11.96
C LYS A 126 10.50 11.73 -12.48
#